data_AF-A0A3D1ZE51-F1
#
_entry.id   AF-A0A3D1ZE51-F1
#
_cell.length_a   1.000
_cell.length_b   1.000
_cell.length_c   1.000
_cell.angle_alpha   90.00
_cell.angle_beta   90.00
_cell.angle_gamma   90.00
#
_symmetry.space_group_name_H-M   'P 1'
#
loop_
_entity.id
_entity.type
_entity.pdbx_description
1 polymer ?
#
loop_
_entity_poly.entity_id
_entity_poly.type
_entity_poly.pdbx_seq_one_letter_code
_entity_poly.pdbx_strand_id
1 'polypeptide(L)'
;ADGKAIFGMMAGIADVIIESYAPDYLTSRGLGYDTLSRTNPGLIMCSITPFGQTGPWRDYQTSDLLHMGAGGQMASTGYNEEDVPDAPPIAPGGGNAWHMGCNFAYMSIMAALHYRHVAQEGQYIDVSIHEACHLTTEAAVPNYIYRGEVVQRNTGRHHSVGPSFASQIESSDGGWVQTTGSGGNPTPRRLRGLAEWMDTYGLAEDLLDDKYLDLDTFQASLPHINSVISEFIKQVPQEEAWRGGQKHGYPWGAIRTLDEIVEDEHLKERGFFTEVEHPELDRTFTYPGPAAIYNGSPWAISRRAPLIGEHNVQIFCEELGLSKGELTALAEGGVI
;
A
#
# COMPACT_ATOMS: atom_id res chain seq x y z
N ALA A 1 -15.36 -4.16 -36.49
CA ALA A 1 -15.48 -2.70 -36.68
C ALA A 1 -16.40 -2.11 -35.62
N ASP A 2 -17.49 -2.80 -35.30
CA ASP A 2 -18.55 -2.30 -34.42
C ASP A 2 -18.10 -2.10 -32.96
N GLY A 3 -17.33 -3.02 -32.37
CA GLY A 3 -16.80 -2.84 -31.01
C GLY A 3 -15.89 -1.61 -30.84
N LYS A 4 -15.07 -1.29 -31.86
CA LYS A 4 -14.24 -0.08 -31.85
C LYS A 4 -15.11 1.19 -31.89
N ALA A 5 -16.16 1.18 -32.71
CA ALA A 5 -17.08 2.31 -32.78
C ALA A 5 -17.82 2.52 -31.45
N ILE A 6 -18.31 1.45 -30.83
CA ILE A 6 -18.96 1.49 -29.51
C ILE A 6 -18.02 2.02 -28.45
N PHE A 7 -16.77 1.54 -28.41
CA PHE A 7 -15.76 2.08 -27.50
C PHE A 7 -15.52 3.57 -27.72
N GLY A 8 -15.46 4.02 -28.98
CA GLY A 8 -15.34 5.44 -29.32
C GLY A 8 -16.51 6.27 -28.80
N MET A 9 -17.75 5.75 -28.89
CA MET A 9 -18.93 6.43 -28.32
C MET A 9 -18.84 6.55 -26.80
N MET A 10 -18.45 5.47 -26.10
CA MET A 10 -18.21 5.52 -24.65
C MET A 10 -17.12 6.52 -24.27
N ALA A 11 -16.00 6.52 -25.00
CA ALA A 11 -14.90 7.46 -24.79
C ALA A 11 -15.32 8.93 -25.04
N GLY A 12 -16.31 9.17 -25.90
CA GLY A 12 -16.88 10.49 -26.17
C GLY A 12 -17.60 11.12 -24.98
N ILE A 13 -18.10 10.30 -24.04
CA ILE A 13 -18.83 10.76 -22.85
C ILE A 13 -18.08 10.48 -21.53
N ALA A 14 -16.98 9.73 -21.59
CA ALA A 14 -16.19 9.40 -20.41
C ALA A 14 -15.32 10.57 -19.94
N ASP A 15 -15.19 10.72 -18.63
CA ASP A 15 -14.22 11.64 -18.03
C ASP A 15 -12.80 11.04 -18.00
N VAL A 16 -12.72 9.77 -17.62
CA VAL A 16 -11.46 9.05 -17.40
C VAL A 16 -11.55 7.67 -18.03
N ILE A 17 -10.53 7.28 -18.79
CA ILE A 17 -10.30 5.90 -19.23
C ILE A 17 -9.07 5.38 -18.49
N ILE A 18 -9.20 4.23 -17.84
CA ILE A 18 -8.10 3.54 -17.18
C ILE A 18 -7.90 2.20 -17.90
N GLU A 19 -6.65 1.88 -18.24
CA GLU A 19 -6.32 0.66 -18.93
C GLU A 19 -4.94 0.12 -18.51
N SER A 20 -4.75 -1.20 -18.62
CA SER A 20 -3.53 -1.89 -18.23
C SER A 20 -3.07 -2.92 -19.27
N TYR A 21 -3.35 -2.67 -20.55
CA TYR A 21 -2.88 -3.52 -21.63
C TYR A 21 -1.37 -3.36 -21.84
N ALA A 22 -0.80 -4.27 -22.64
CA ALA A 22 0.57 -4.13 -23.11
C ALA A 22 0.73 -2.79 -23.88
N PRO A 23 1.95 -2.21 -23.89
CA PRO A 23 2.23 -0.99 -24.63
C PRO A 23 1.73 -1.05 -26.08
N ASP A 24 1.26 0.08 -26.60
CA ASP A 24 0.69 0.24 -27.94
C ASP A 24 -0.59 -0.57 -28.25
N TYR A 25 -1.16 -1.35 -27.32
CA TYR A 25 -2.33 -2.19 -27.60
C TYR A 25 -3.56 -1.41 -28.10
N LEU A 26 -3.91 -0.31 -27.42
CA LEU A 26 -5.02 0.56 -27.82
C LEU A 26 -4.64 1.46 -29.00
N THR A 27 -3.42 2.00 -29.00
CA THR A 27 -2.90 2.85 -30.10
C THR A 27 -2.90 2.11 -31.43
N SER A 28 -2.43 0.86 -31.46
CA SER A 28 -2.46 -0.01 -32.66
C SER A 28 -3.86 -0.31 -33.17
N ARG A 29 -4.88 -0.18 -32.32
CA ARG A 29 -6.31 -0.29 -32.69
C ARG A 29 -6.94 1.05 -33.03
N GLY A 30 -6.19 2.14 -32.98
CA GLY A 30 -6.70 3.51 -33.15
C GLY A 30 -7.69 3.90 -32.05
N LEU A 31 -7.40 3.47 -30.82
CA LEU A 31 -8.12 3.79 -29.59
C LEU A 31 -7.15 4.40 -28.54
N GLY A 32 -6.00 4.92 -28.99
CA GLY A 32 -5.06 5.64 -28.13
C GLY A 32 -5.54 7.07 -27.82
N TYR A 33 -4.90 7.70 -26.84
CA TYR A 33 -5.24 9.04 -26.36
C TYR A 33 -5.35 10.07 -27.48
N ASP A 34 -4.35 10.16 -28.36
CA ASP A 34 -4.32 11.12 -29.48
C ASP A 34 -5.48 10.99 -30.47
N THR A 35 -6.14 9.82 -30.49
CA THR A 35 -7.32 9.58 -31.32
C THR A 35 -8.59 9.98 -30.57
N LEU A 36 -8.74 9.52 -29.32
CA LEU A 36 -9.96 9.72 -28.53
C LEU A 36 -10.11 11.17 -28.03
N SER A 37 -9.00 11.84 -27.73
CA SER A 37 -9.01 13.23 -27.26
C SER A 37 -9.51 14.23 -28.32
N ARG A 38 -9.47 13.87 -29.61
CA ARG A 38 -10.01 14.71 -30.69
C ARG A 38 -11.53 14.86 -30.63
N THR A 39 -12.21 13.80 -30.19
CA THR A 39 -13.66 13.80 -30.01
C THR A 39 -14.07 14.15 -28.58
N ASN A 40 -13.15 14.04 -27.63
CA ASN A 40 -13.34 14.42 -26.23
C ASN A 40 -12.08 15.14 -25.69
N PRO A 41 -11.93 16.47 -25.90
CA PRO A 41 -10.76 17.22 -25.46
C PRO A 41 -10.55 17.25 -23.94
N GLY A 42 -11.59 16.95 -23.16
CA GLY A 42 -11.54 16.83 -21.71
C GLY A 42 -11.15 15.44 -21.21
N LEU A 43 -10.91 14.47 -22.08
CA LEU A 43 -10.62 13.09 -21.70
C LEU A 43 -9.31 12.98 -20.92
N ILE A 44 -9.33 12.30 -19.78
CA ILE A 44 -8.11 11.82 -19.13
C ILE A 44 -7.95 10.34 -19.47
N MET A 45 -6.77 9.93 -19.93
CA MET A 45 -6.48 8.52 -20.19
C MET A 45 -5.25 8.10 -19.39
N CYS A 46 -5.41 7.09 -18.54
CA CYS A 46 -4.37 6.57 -17.67
C CYS A 46 -4.03 5.13 -18.08
N SER A 47 -2.80 4.95 -18.56
CA SER A 47 -2.22 3.65 -18.85
C SER A 47 -1.37 3.20 -17.67
N ILE A 48 -1.66 2.03 -17.13
CA ILE A 48 -0.90 1.41 -16.04
C ILE A 48 -0.14 0.22 -16.62
N THR A 49 1.15 0.39 -16.87
CA THR A 49 1.99 -0.63 -17.52
C THR A 49 3.13 -1.09 -16.61
N PRO A 50 3.67 -2.30 -16.80
CA PRO A 50 4.76 -2.82 -15.99
C PRO A 50 5.97 -1.88 -15.89
N PHE A 51 6.45 -1.37 -17.03
CA PHE A 51 7.71 -0.62 -17.12
C PHE A 51 7.55 0.78 -17.74
N GLY A 52 6.32 1.22 -18.02
CA GLY A 52 6.03 2.43 -18.78
C GLY A 52 5.80 2.15 -20.27
N GLN A 53 5.23 3.13 -20.98
CA GLN A 53 5.02 3.06 -22.42
C GLN A 53 6.33 3.18 -23.22
N THR A 54 7.44 3.54 -22.59
CA THR A 54 8.74 3.76 -23.23
C THR A 54 9.88 3.11 -22.43
N GLY A 55 11.11 3.21 -22.94
CA GLY A 55 12.29 2.65 -22.28
C GLY A 55 12.64 1.23 -22.72
N PRO A 56 13.84 0.74 -22.34
CA PRO A 56 14.39 -0.51 -22.84
C PRO A 56 13.64 -1.76 -22.35
N TRP A 57 12.88 -1.65 -21.26
CA TRP A 57 12.15 -2.76 -20.64
C TRP A 57 10.64 -2.72 -20.91
N ARG A 58 10.16 -1.79 -21.76
CA ARG A 58 8.72 -1.62 -22.03
C ARG A 58 8.01 -2.93 -22.43
N ASP A 59 8.73 -3.82 -23.14
CA ASP A 59 8.20 -5.09 -23.66
C ASP A 59 8.58 -6.31 -22.82
N TYR A 60 9.16 -6.13 -21.63
CA TYR A 60 9.58 -7.25 -20.79
C TYR A 60 8.39 -7.94 -20.12
N GLN A 61 8.49 -9.26 -19.97
CA GLN A 61 7.56 -10.02 -19.13
C GLN A 61 7.76 -9.63 -17.67
N THR A 62 6.68 -9.67 -16.89
CA THR A 62 6.72 -9.23 -15.49
C THR A 62 5.91 -10.12 -14.55
N SER A 63 6.16 -9.92 -13.27
CA SER A 63 5.34 -10.36 -12.15
C SER A 63 5.48 -9.32 -11.02
N ASP A 64 4.59 -9.38 -10.02
CA ASP A 64 4.71 -8.54 -8.83
C ASP A 64 6.10 -8.68 -8.16
N LEU A 65 6.57 -9.92 -8.01
CA LEU A 65 7.87 -10.23 -7.43
C LEU A 65 9.03 -9.73 -8.30
N LEU A 66 8.89 -9.71 -9.62
CA LEU A 66 9.93 -9.11 -10.47
C LEU A 66 10.10 -7.63 -10.11
N HIS A 67 9.01 -6.89 -10.02
CA HIS A 67 9.07 -5.45 -9.72
C HIS A 67 9.61 -5.19 -8.31
N MET A 68 9.23 -5.98 -7.30
CA MET A 68 9.78 -5.84 -5.95
C MET A 68 11.28 -6.16 -5.88
N GLY A 69 11.75 -7.09 -6.72
CA GLY A 69 13.15 -7.48 -6.79
C GLY A 69 13.99 -6.44 -7.53
N ALA A 70 13.60 -6.13 -8.77
CA ALA A 70 14.30 -5.17 -9.61
C ALA A 70 14.15 -3.72 -9.11
N GLY A 71 13.05 -3.41 -8.41
CA GLY A 71 12.75 -2.08 -7.88
C GLY A 71 13.57 -1.68 -6.66
N GLY A 72 14.25 -2.65 -6.03
CA GLY A 72 15.17 -2.44 -4.91
C GLY A 72 14.62 -2.87 -3.54
N GLN A 73 13.32 -3.10 -3.40
CA GLN A 73 12.68 -3.44 -2.11
C GLN A 73 13.23 -4.72 -1.51
N MET A 74 13.41 -5.78 -2.31
CA MET A 74 13.95 -7.04 -1.79
C MET A 74 15.41 -6.89 -1.36
N ALA A 75 16.19 -6.01 -2.00
CA ALA A 75 17.59 -5.80 -1.64
C ALA A 75 17.75 -5.15 -0.24
N SER A 76 16.74 -4.42 0.23
CA SER A 76 16.70 -3.83 1.57
C SER A 76 15.83 -4.58 2.57
N THR A 77 15.22 -5.71 2.18
CA THR A 77 14.26 -6.46 3.01
C THR A 77 14.73 -7.90 3.27
N GLY A 78 14.62 -8.34 4.52
CA GLY A 78 14.99 -9.68 4.96
C GLY A 78 16.21 -9.71 5.88
N TYR A 79 16.84 -10.87 5.98
CA TYR A 79 17.92 -11.12 6.95
C TYR A 79 19.23 -10.50 6.50
N ASN A 80 20.00 -9.95 7.44
CA ASN A 80 21.43 -9.69 7.23
C ASN A 80 22.25 -10.95 7.53
N GLU A 81 23.54 -10.89 7.24
CA GLU A 81 24.50 -11.97 7.49
C GLU A 81 24.66 -12.32 8.98
N GLU A 82 24.39 -11.38 9.90
CA GLU A 82 24.48 -11.65 11.34
C GLU A 82 23.30 -12.50 11.83
N ASP A 83 22.10 -12.27 11.28
CA ASP A 83 20.90 -13.03 11.64
C ASP A 83 20.88 -14.41 10.97
N VAL A 84 21.07 -14.44 9.64
CA VAL A 84 21.06 -15.68 8.86
C VAL A 84 22.09 -15.56 7.72
N PRO A 85 23.26 -16.22 7.84
CA PRO A 85 24.28 -16.20 6.80
C PRO A 85 23.75 -16.68 5.45
N ASP A 86 24.18 -16.03 4.36
CA ASP A 86 23.83 -16.35 2.97
C ASP A 86 22.30 -16.39 2.69
N ALA A 87 21.48 -15.74 3.52
CA ALA A 87 20.04 -15.73 3.33
C ALA A 87 19.66 -15.04 2.00
N PRO A 88 18.70 -15.59 1.23
CA PRO A 88 18.19 -14.91 0.05
C PRO A 88 17.37 -13.66 0.43
N PRO A 89 17.22 -12.68 -0.49
CA PRO A 89 16.29 -11.56 -0.31
C PRO A 89 14.85 -12.03 -0.06
N ILE A 90 14.08 -11.24 0.69
CA ILE A 90 12.67 -11.53 0.98
C ILE A 90 11.76 -10.47 0.36
N ALA A 91 10.65 -10.93 -0.18
CA ALA A 91 9.59 -10.09 -0.73
C ALA A 91 8.40 -10.01 0.24
N PRO A 92 7.69 -8.87 0.33
CA PRO A 92 6.35 -8.88 0.85
C PRO A 92 5.40 -9.60 -0.14
N GLY A 93 4.35 -10.24 0.37
CA GLY A 93 3.33 -10.91 -0.46
C GLY A 93 2.22 -9.96 -0.93
N GLY A 94 1.26 -10.47 -1.70
CA GLY A 94 -0.03 -9.79 -1.89
C GLY A 94 -0.12 -8.70 -2.94
N GLY A 95 0.72 -8.67 -3.98
CA GLY A 95 0.55 -7.74 -5.10
C GLY A 95 1.04 -6.32 -4.81
N ASN A 96 2.03 -6.17 -3.93
CA ASN A 96 2.44 -4.87 -3.40
C ASN A 96 2.89 -3.90 -4.50
N ALA A 97 3.68 -4.35 -5.47
CA ALA A 97 4.15 -3.49 -6.56
C ALA A 97 2.98 -2.89 -7.34
N TRP A 98 1.97 -3.72 -7.63
CA TRP A 98 0.75 -3.27 -8.31
C TRP A 98 -0.05 -2.29 -7.47
N HIS A 99 -0.21 -2.53 -6.16
CA HIS A 99 -0.88 -1.56 -5.28
C HIS A 99 -0.16 -0.21 -5.26
N MET A 100 1.17 -0.20 -5.24
CA MET A 100 1.96 1.03 -5.29
C MET A 100 1.72 1.78 -6.60
N GLY A 101 1.77 1.10 -7.75
CA GLY A 101 1.45 1.69 -9.05
C GLY A 101 0.01 2.22 -9.13
N CYS A 102 -0.98 1.46 -8.64
CA CYS A 102 -2.38 1.89 -8.59
C CYS A 102 -2.59 3.14 -7.72
N ASN A 103 -1.86 3.27 -6.61
CA ASN A 103 -1.90 4.48 -5.79
C ASN A 103 -1.36 5.70 -6.55
N PHE A 104 -0.24 5.56 -7.27
CA PHE A 104 0.28 6.64 -8.12
C PHE A 104 -0.65 6.96 -9.29
N ALA A 105 -1.32 5.96 -9.87
CA ALA A 105 -2.35 6.17 -10.89
C ALA A 105 -3.53 6.95 -10.35
N TYR A 106 -4.06 6.57 -9.19
CA TYR A 106 -5.12 7.28 -8.50
C TYR A 106 -4.73 8.75 -8.22
N MET A 107 -3.56 8.99 -7.62
CA MET A 107 -3.05 10.34 -7.35
C MET A 107 -2.91 11.17 -8.63
N SER A 108 -2.39 10.57 -9.70
CA SER A 108 -2.19 11.24 -10.99
C SER A 108 -3.52 11.57 -11.69
N ILE A 109 -4.51 10.68 -11.61
CA ILE A 109 -5.86 10.92 -12.14
C ILE A 109 -6.53 12.06 -11.37
N MET A 110 -6.43 12.07 -10.03
CA MET A 110 -6.99 13.16 -9.22
C MET A 110 -6.32 14.50 -9.53
N ALA A 111 -5.00 14.53 -9.70
CA ALA A 111 -4.27 15.71 -10.13
C ALA A 111 -4.69 16.17 -11.54
N ALA A 112 -4.89 15.23 -12.46
CA ALA A 112 -5.36 15.51 -13.82
C ALA A 112 -6.79 16.07 -13.85
N LEU A 113 -7.70 15.54 -13.03
CA LEU A 113 -9.06 16.06 -12.86
C LEU A 113 -9.04 17.49 -12.32
N HIS A 114 -8.14 17.78 -11.37
CA HIS A 114 -7.94 19.13 -10.85
C HIS A 114 -7.36 20.07 -11.91
N TYR A 115 -6.33 19.63 -12.63
CA TYR A 115 -5.74 20.37 -13.75
C TYR A 115 -6.81 20.73 -14.80
N ARG A 116 -7.61 19.74 -15.21
CA ARG A 116 -8.71 19.91 -16.18
C ARG A 116 -9.73 20.94 -15.75
N HIS A 117 -9.99 21.10 -14.45
CA HIS A 117 -10.91 22.14 -13.97
C HIS A 117 -10.43 23.56 -14.30
N VAL A 118 -9.11 23.78 -14.33
CA VAL A 118 -8.51 25.09 -14.65
C VAL A 118 -8.19 25.22 -16.14
N ALA A 119 -7.54 24.19 -16.70
CA ALA A 119 -7.07 24.20 -18.07
C ALA A 119 -8.17 23.91 -19.11
N GLN A 120 -9.28 23.30 -18.70
CA GLN A 120 -10.37 22.83 -19.57
C GLN A 120 -9.91 21.80 -20.62
N GLU A 121 -8.76 21.17 -20.41
CA GLU A 121 -8.19 20.13 -21.26
C GLU A 121 -7.85 18.90 -20.41
N GLY A 122 -8.06 17.73 -21.00
CA GLY A 122 -7.62 16.46 -20.43
C GLY A 122 -6.13 16.20 -20.66
N GLN A 123 -5.66 15.03 -20.23
CA GLN A 123 -4.26 14.64 -20.43
C GLN A 123 -4.08 13.13 -20.45
N TYR A 124 -2.98 12.70 -21.06
CA TYR A 124 -2.50 11.33 -20.99
C TYR A 124 -1.60 11.14 -19.77
N ILE A 125 -1.77 10.01 -19.08
CA ILE A 125 -0.97 9.61 -17.93
C ILE A 125 -0.39 8.22 -18.24
N ASP A 126 0.95 8.12 -18.19
CA ASP A 126 1.67 6.86 -18.26
C ASP A 126 2.21 6.53 -16.86
N VAL A 127 1.68 5.47 -16.24
CA VAL A 127 2.12 4.98 -14.94
C VAL A 127 2.90 3.69 -15.12
N SER A 128 4.16 3.72 -14.66
CA SER A 128 5.03 2.55 -14.59
C SER A 128 4.99 1.93 -13.19
N ILE A 129 4.62 0.65 -13.10
CA ILE A 129 4.69 -0.12 -11.85
C ILE A 129 6.12 -0.15 -11.31
N HIS A 130 7.10 -0.31 -12.21
CA HIS A 130 8.49 -0.38 -11.82
C HIS A 130 9.03 0.94 -11.24
N GLU A 131 8.66 2.07 -11.83
CA GLU A 131 9.05 3.40 -11.30
C GLU A 131 8.35 3.70 -9.98
N ALA A 132 7.08 3.30 -9.82
CA ALA A 132 6.36 3.40 -8.56
C ALA A 132 7.06 2.62 -7.43
N CYS A 133 7.64 1.46 -7.74
CA CYS A 133 8.51 0.75 -6.80
C CYS A 133 9.75 1.58 -6.46
N HIS A 134 10.43 2.16 -7.43
CA HIS A 134 11.66 2.90 -7.13
C HIS A 134 11.42 4.16 -6.26
N LEU A 135 10.23 4.78 -6.36
CA LEU A 135 9.84 5.94 -5.55
C LEU A 135 9.56 5.62 -4.07
N THR A 136 9.48 4.36 -3.70
CA THR A 136 8.90 3.91 -2.42
C THR A 136 9.88 3.06 -1.60
N THR A 137 11.18 3.19 -1.86
CA THR A 137 12.26 2.60 -1.06
C THR A 137 12.72 3.51 0.09
N GLU A 138 11.82 4.35 0.62
CA GLU A 138 12.10 5.35 1.65
C GLU A 138 13.40 6.16 1.39
N ALA A 139 14.35 6.14 2.33
CA ALA A 139 15.60 6.89 2.25
C ALA A 139 16.71 6.12 1.53
N ALA A 140 16.49 4.91 1.04
CA ALA A 140 17.54 4.09 0.44
C ALA A 140 18.17 4.74 -0.80
N VAL A 141 17.35 5.20 -1.75
CA VAL A 141 17.81 5.88 -2.96
C VAL A 141 18.52 7.21 -2.62
N PRO A 142 17.94 8.11 -1.79
CA PRO A 142 18.64 9.31 -1.34
C PRO A 142 19.97 9.05 -0.61
N ASN A 143 20.04 8.06 0.28
CA ASN A 143 21.29 7.71 0.99
C ASN A 143 22.39 7.32 0.01
N TYR A 144 22.04 6.54 -1.01
CA TYR A 144 23.00 6.18 -2.04
C TYR A 144 23.41 7.38 -2.91
N ILE A 145 22.46 8.16 -3.41
CA ILE A 145 22.74 9.31 -4.29
C ILE A 145 23.60 10.36 -3.58
N TYR A 146 23.32 10.67 -2.31
CA TYR A 146 24.00 11.76 -1.60
C TYR A 146 25.27 11.32 -0.88
N ARG A 147 25.33 10.07 -0.40
CA ARG A 147 26.41 9.61 0.49
C ARG A 147 27.17 8.39 -0.05
N GLY A 148 26.70 7.75 -1.11
CA GLY A 148 27.25 6.50 -1.62
C GLY A 148 26.99 5.30 -0.71
N GLU A 149 26.03 5.43 0.20
CA GLU A 149 25.75 4.44 1.24
C GLU A 149 24.61 3.51 0.82
N VAL A 150 24.81 2.21 1.01
CA VAL A 150 23.83 1.17 0.64
C VAL A 150 23.08 0.73 1.87
N VAL A 151 21.75 0.83 1.82
CA VAL A 151 20.86 0.28 2.85
C VAL A 151 20.94 -1.24 2.85
N GLN A 152 21.04 -1.82 4.04
CA GLN A 152 21.14 -3.25 4.27
C GLN A 152 19.78 -3.84 4.68
N ARG A 153 19.64 -5.14 4.44
CA ARG A 153 18.55 -5.97 4.97
C ARG A 153 18.68 -6.04 6.49
N ASN A 154 17.57 -5.90 7.22
CA ASN A 154 17.59 -5.84 8.68
C ASN A 154 16.29 -6.45 9.26
N THR A 155 16.13 -7.78 9.22
CA THR A 155 14.90 -8.45 9.70
C THR A 155 14.57 -8.04 11.13
N GLY A 156 13.28 -7.78 11.39
CA GLY A 156 12.80 -7.40 12.72
C GLY A 156 13.26 -6.01 13.18
N ARG A 157 13.88 -5.23 12.29
CA ARG A 157 14.50 -3.93 12.59
C ARG A 157 14.18 -2.93 11.48
N HIS A 158 14.53 -1.67 11.68
CA HIS A 158 14.41 -0.66 10.63
C HIS A 158 15.48 -0.87 9.55
N HIS A 159 15.15 -0.75 8.27
CA HIS A 159 16.19 -0.82 7.25
C HIS A 159 17.12 0.41 7.36
N SER A 160 18.42 0.20 7.30
CA SER A 160 19.40 1.28 7.40
C SER A 160 20.74 0.86 6.78
N VAL A 161 21.65 1.82 6.63
CA VAL A 161 23.00 1.59 6.06
C VAL A 161 23.85 0.63 6.90
N GLY A 162 23.56 0.51 8.20
CA GLY A 162 24.14 -0.49 9.09
C GLY A 162 23.08 -1.17 9.96
N PRO A 163 23.48 -2.08 10.85
CA PRO A 163 22.58 -2.76 11.77
C PRO A 163 21.82 -1.78 12.65
N SER A 164 20.50 -1.87 12.67
CA SER A 164 19.65 -1.10 13.57
C SER A 164 19.14 -1.95 14.75
N PHE A 165 18.46 -1.32 15.71
CA PHE A 165 17.95 -2.01 16.88
C PHE A 165 16.77 -2.92 16.55
N ALA A 166 16.71 -4.07 17.22
CA ALA A 166 15.55 -4.96 17.18
C ALA A 166 14.30 -4.18 17.60
N SER A 167 13.33 -4.16 16.69
CA SER A 167 12.03 -3.49 16.85
C SER A 167 10.87 -4.49 16.90
N GLN A 168 11.13 -5.76 16.62
CA GLN A 168 10.16 -6.83 16.74
C GLN A 168 10.64 -7.75 17.85
N ILE A 169 9.89 -7.81 18.94
CA ILE A 169 10.28 -8.53 20.15
C ILE A 169 9.18 -9.54 20.49
N GLU A 170 9.57 -10.80 20.65
CA GLU A 170 8.69 -11.87 21.11
C GLU A 170 8.26 -11.61 22.57
N SER A 171 6.98 -11.78 22.86
CA SER A 171 6.38 -11.68 24.19
C SER A 171 6.34 -13.02 24.92
N SER A 172 5.99 -13.03 26.21
CA SER A 172 6.04 -14.26 27.04
C SER A 172 5.04 -15.35 26.65
N ASP A 173 4.03 -14.99 25.86
CA ASP A 173 2.98 -15.87 25.32
C ASP A 173 3.24 -16.31 23.87
N GLY A 174 4.41 -15.98 23.31
CA GLY A 174 4.81 -16.33 21.93
C GLY A 174 4.27 -15.39 20.85
N GLY A 175 3.53 -14.34 21.24
CA GLY A 175 3.19 -13.23 20.37
C GLY A 175 4.39 -12.34 20.04
N TRP A 176 4.21 -11.38 19.13
CA TRP A 176 5.27 -10.43 18.76
C TRP A 176 4.80 -8.98 18.90
N VAL A 177 5.60 -8.14 19.53
CA VAL A 177 5.33 -6.71 19.66
C VAL A 177 6.23 -5.95 18.70
N GLN A 178 5.62 -5.15 17.83
CA GLN A 178 6.33 -4.11 17.09
C GLN A 178 6.54 -2.93 18.04
N THR A 179 7.78 -2.73 18.44
CA THR A 179 8.23 -1.53 19.13
C THR A 179 8.76 -0.52 18.12
N THR A 180 9.03 0.68 18.61
CA THR A 180 9.89 1.61 17.90
C THR A 180 11.28 1.54 18.50
N GLY A 181 12.29 1.35 17.64
CA GLY A 181 13.65 1.75 17.99
C GLY A 181 13.73 3.27 18.13
N SER A 182 14.84 3.88 17.71
CA SER A 182 15.10 5.33 17.79
C SER A 182 14.00 6.26 17.21
N GLY A 183 12.98 5.74 16.51
CA GLY A 183 11.80 6.47 16.01
C GLY A 183 10.68 6.74 17.01
N GLY A 184 10.75 6.24 18.26
CA GLY A 184 9.73 6.49 19.30
C GLY A 184 9.81 7.88 19.95
N ASN A 185 10.75 8.74 19.52
CA ASN A 185 11.16 9.96 20.23
C ASN A 185 11.37 9.68 21.73
N PRO A 186 12.30 8.77 22.10
CA PRO A 186 12.58 8.48 23.49
C PRO A 186 13.13 9.75 24.15
N THR A 187 12.54 10.16 25.27
CA THR A 187 13.00 11.29 26.09
C THR A 187 13.24 10.79 27.51
N PRO A 188 14.13 11.42 28.30
CA PRO A 188 14.32 11.06 29.71
C PRO A 188 13.03 10.94 30.51
N ARG A 189 12.07 11.84 30.24
CA ARG A 189 10.74 11.83 30.87
C ARG A 189 9.93 10.59 30.50
N ARG A 190 9.91 10.20 29.22
CA ARG A 190 9.19 9.00 28.76
C ARG A 190 9.88 7.73 29.25
N LEU A 191 11.21 7.70 29.29
CA LEU A 191 11.96 6.59 29.86
C LEU A 191 11.60 6.39 31.33
N ARG A 192 11.58 7.47 32.12
CA ARG A 192 11.20 7.37 33.54
C ARG A 192 9.81 6.76 33.74
N GLY A 193 8.80 7.22 33.01
CA GLY A 193 7.45 6.66 33.12
C GLY A 193 7.36 5.19 32.70
N LEU A 194 8.12 4.78 31.68
CA LEU A 194 8.22 3.38 31.28
C LEU A 194 8.94 2.54 32.34
N ALA A 195 10.06 3.04 32.86
CA ALA A 195 10.85 2.38 33.90
C ALA A 195 10.06 2.20 35.19
N GLU A 196 9.26 3.20 35.62
CA GLU A 196 8.36 3.08 36.77
C GLU A 196 7.32 1.95 36.58
N TRP A 197 6.82 1.76 35.36
CA TRP A 197 5.93 0.63 35.06
C TRP A 197 6.68 -0.71 35.04
N MET A 198 7.86 -0.77 34.41
CA MET A 198 8.72 -1.96 34.40
C MET A 198 9.11 -2.37 35.83
N ASP A 199 9.29 -1.42 36.73
CA ASP A 199 9.64 -1.65 38.14
C ASP A 199 8.51 -2.35 38.91
N THR A 200 7.25 -2.23 38.48
CA THR A 200 6.15 -2.99 39.07
C THR A 200 6.27 -4.51 38.84
N TYR A 201 7.10 -4.92 37.86
CA TYR A 201 7.49 -6.32 37.61
C TYR A 201 8.88 -6.63 38.16
N GLY A 202 9.57 -5.64 38.74
CA GLY A 202 10.96 -5.75 39.19
C GLY A 202 11.98 -5.82 38.03
N LEU A 203 11.62 -5.30 36.85
CA LEU A 203 12.38 -5.46 35.60
C LEU A 203 12.89 -4.11 35.04
N ALA A 204 12.89 -3.05 35.84
CA ALA A 204 13.40 -1.75 35.42
C ALA A 204 14.94 -1.65 35.41
N GLU A 205 15.64 -2.57 36.07
CA GLU A 205 17.08 -2.51 36.30
C GLU A 205 17.53 -1.12 36.79
N ASP A 206 18.44 -0.46 36.05
CA ASP A 206 18.98 0.86 36.39
C ASP A 206 18.21 2.02 35.75
N LEU A 207 17.14 1.76 34.99
CA LEU A 207 16.44 2.77 34.16
C LEU A 207 15.78 3.91 34.96
N LEU A 208 15.69 3.78 36.29
CA LEU A 208 15.22 4.84 37.20
C LEU A 208 16.33 5.80 37.67
N ASP A 209 17.60 5.50 37.37
CA ASP A 209 18.74 6.31 37.76
C ASP A 209 18.67 7.73 37.17
N ASP A 210 19.00 8.73 37.98
CA ASP A 210 19.01 10.14 37.56
C ASP A 210 20.04 10.45 36.48
N LYS A 211 21.00 9.55 36.22
CA LYS A 211 21.98 9.69 35.13
C LYS A 211 21.31 9.85 33.76
N TYR A 212 20.12 9.28 33.57
CA TYR A 212 19.37 9.39 32.32
C TYR A 212 18.68 10.75 32.12
N LEU A 213 18.73 11.65 33.11
CA LEU A 213 18.29 13.04 32.94
C LEU A 213 19.26 13.87 32.10
N ASP A 214 20.54 13.49 32.09
CA ASP A 214 21.55 14.06 31.20
C ASP A 214 21.38 13.54 29.78
N LEU A 215 21.27 14.44 28.81
CA LEU A 215 20.93 14.07 27.44
C LEU A 215 22.04 13.30 26.73
N ASP A 216 23.31 13.63 26.98
CA ASP A 216 24.44 12.95 26.35
C ASP A 216 24.55 11.52 26.90
N THR A 217 24.40 11.36 28.21
CA THR A 217 24.34 10.05 28.88
C THR A 217 23.16 9.22 28.36
N PHE A 218 21.98 9.82 28.26
CA PHE A 218 20.79 9.16 27.73
C PHE A 218 21.00 8.65 26.30
N GLN A 219 21.51 9.49 25.41
CA GLN A 219 21.77 9.12 24.01
C GLN A 219 22.82 8.01 23.90
N ALA A 220 23.92 8.14 24.64
CA ALA A 220 24.96 7.10 24.67
C ALA A 220 24.47 5.76 25.24
N SER A 221 23.45 5.80 26.11
CA SER A 221 22.91 4.61 26.77
C SER A 221 21.72 3.97 26.03
N LEU A 222 21.27 4.51 24.90
CA LEU A 222 20.15 3.93 24.12
C LEU A 222 20.31 2.44 23.81
N PRO A 223 21.51 1.91 23.47
CA PRO A 223 21.68 0.46 23.27
C PRO A 223 21.33 -0.36 24.52
N HIS A 224 21.77 0.09 25.70
CA HIS A 224 21.46 -0.57 26.98
C HIS A 224 19.97 -0.44 27.31
N ILE A 225 19.40 0.76 27.19
CA ILE A 225 17.98 1.02 27.42
C ILE A 225 17.10 0.09 26.56
N ASN A 226 17.41 -0.03 25.26
CA ASN A 226 16.68 -0.93 24.36
C ASN A 226 16.82 -2.40 24.76
N SER A 227 17.98 -2.81 25.27
CA SER A 227 18.19 -4.18 25.77
C SER A 227 17.29 -4.48 26.97
N VAL A 228 17.26 -3.61 27.98
CA VAL A 228 16.42 -3.80 29.18
C VAL A 228 14.94 -3.82 28.81
N ILE A 229 14.49 -2.93 27.92
CA ILE A 229 13.11 -2.92 27.40
C ILE A 229 12.79 -4.23 26.67
N SER A 230 13.72 -4.74 25.85
CA SER A 230 13.51 -6.00 25.13
C SER A 230 13.37 -7.19 26.08
N GLU A 231 14.18 -7.27 27.14
CA GLU A 231 14.09 -8.34 28.14
C GLU A 231 12.83 -8.26 28.98
N PHE A 232 12.32 -7.05 29.22
CA PHE A 232 11.02 -6.84 29.84
C PHE A 232 9.88 -7.35 28.96
N ILE A 233 9.84 -6.99 27.66
CA ILE A 233 8.76 -7.42 26.76
C ILE A 233 8.70 -8.94 26.64
N LYS A 234 9.84 -9.64 26.61
CA LYS A 234 9.90 -11.11 26.60
C LYS A 234 9.25 -11.78 27.82
N GLN A 235 9.01 -11.05 28.90
CA GLN A 235 8.42 -11.55 30.14
C GLN A 235 6.95 -11.13 30.32
N VAL A 236 6.41 -10.30 29.43
CA VAL A 236 5.05 -9.76 29.52
C VAL A 236 4.21 -10.25 28.33
N PRO A 237 2.93 -10.62 28.52
CA PRO A 237 2.05 -11.03 27.41
C PRO A 237 1.90 -9.93 26.35
N GLN A 238 1.69 -10.31 25.08
CA GLN A 238 1.72 -9.40 23.93
C GLN A 238 0.80 -8.17 24.12
N GLU A 239 -0.48 -8.42 24.44
CA GLU A 239 -1.50 -7.39 24.60
C GLU A 239 -1.19 -6.42 25.76
N GLU A 240 -0.65 -6.95 26.86
CA GLU A 240 -0.26 -6.14 28.01
C GLU A 240 0.96 -5.27 27.70
N ALA A 241 1.94 -5.84 26.99
CA ALA A 241 3.16 -5.15 26.58
C ALA A 241 2.85 -3.95 25.67
N TRP A 242 2.15 -4.15 24.53
CA TRP A 242 1.94 -3.06 23.58
C TRP A 242 0.98 -1.98 24.11
N ARG A 243 -0.08 -2.36 24.84
CA ARG A 243 -0.99 -1.39 25.48
C ARG A 243 -0.31 -0.63 26.60
N GLY A 244 0.55 -1.30 27.37
CA GLY A 244 1.39 -0.69 28.38
C GLY A 244 2.35 0.34 27.77
N GLY A 245 3.02 -0.01 26.66
CA GLY A 245 3.82 0.93 25.87
C GLY A 245 3.03 2.17 25.44
N GLN A 246 1.86 1.98 24.83
CA GLN A 246 0.97 3.06 24.40
C GLN A 246 0.56 3.98 25.56
N LYS A 247 0.20 3.40 26.72
CA LYS A 247 -0.17 4.15 27.94
C LYS A 247 0.97 5.04 28.45
N HIS A 248 2.22 4.61 28.25
CA HIS A 248 3.41 5.36 28.65
C HIS A 248 4.02 6.19 27.49
N GLY A 249 3.30 6.33 26.38
CA GLY A 249 3.67 7.22 25.27
C GLY A 249 4.67 6.63 24.29
N TYR A 250 4.77 5.30 24.21
CA TYR A 250 5.56 4.58 23.22
C TYR A 250 4.64 3.97 22.15
N PRO A 251 4.90 4.20 20.84
CA PRO A 251 4.08 3.69 19.75
C PRO A 251 4.38 2.20 19.51
N TRP A 252 3.91 1.36 20.42
CA TRP A 252 4.01 -0.09 20.32
C TRP A 252 2.69 -0.66 19.81
N GLY A 253 2.77 -1.75 19.04
CA GLY A 253 1.60 -2.46 18.54
C GLY A 253 1.85 -3.96 18.47
N ALA A 254 0.78 -4.75 18.54
CA ALA A 254 0.84 -6.18 18.26
C ALA A 254 1.11 -6.43 16.78
N ILE A 255 2.04 -7.35 16.48
CA ILE A 255 2.15 -7.96 15.15
C ILE A 255 1.11 -9.07 15.09
N ARG A 256 0.11 -8.89 14.23
CA ARG A 256 -1.07 -9.77 14.15
C ARG A 256 -1.09 -10.59 12.87
N THR A 257 -1.71 -11.75 12.97
CA THR A 257 -2.12 -12.60 11.85
C THR A 257 -3.36 -12.01 11.16
N LEU A 258 -3.67 -12.50 9.96
CA LEU A 258 -4.79 -11.97 9.18
C LEU A 258 -6.16 -12.35 9.77
N ASP A 259 -6.28 -13.51 10.42
CA ASP A 259 -7.48 -13.93 11.12
C ASP A 259 -7.74 -13.07 12.38
N GLU A 260 -6.70 -12.66 13.10
CA GLU A 260 -6.82 -11.71 14.21
C GLU A 260 -7.25 -10.30 13.73
N ILE A 261 -6.82 -9.87 12.54
CA ILE A 261 -7.16 -8.54 11.99
C ILE A 261 -8.66 -8.42 11.68
N VAL A 262 -9.32 -9.49 11.23
CA VAL A 262 -10.77 -9.47 10.97
C VAL A 262 -11.55 -9.18 12.25
N GLU A 263 -11.04 -9.63 13.39
CA GLU A 263 -11.67 -9.44 14.68
C GLU A 263 -11.22 -8.17 15.42
N ASP A 264 -10.35 -7.35 14.82
CA ASP A 264 -9.77 -6.16 15.44
C ASP A 264 -10.82 -5.14 15.90
N GLU A 265 -10.72 -4.74 17.17
CA GLU A 265 -11.60 -3.78 17.83
C GLU A 265 -11.59 -2.42 17.09
N HIS A 266 -10.42 -1.92 16.71
CA HIS A 266 -10.29 -0.61 16.09
C HIS A 266 -10.92 -0.56 14.69
N LEU A 267 -10.70 -1.57 13.86
CA LEU A 267 -11.30 -1.69 12.54
C LEU A 267 -12.82 -1.85 12.62
N LYS A 268 -13.32 -2.62 13.60
CA LYS A 268 -14.77 -2.77 13.85
C LYS A 268 -15.41 -1.46 14.28
N GLU A 269 -14.85 -0.77 15.27
CA GLU A 269 -15.39 0.51 15.75
C GLU A 269 -15.38 1.59 14.66
N ARG A 270 -14.41 1.53 13.74
CA ARG A 270 -14.33 2.42 12.59
C ARG A 270 -15.22 2.02 11.42
N GLY A 271 -15.96 0.90 11.52
CA GLY A 271 -16.82 0.39 10.46
C GLY A 271 -16.04 0.03 9.20
N PHE A 272 -14.80 -0.45 9.34
CA PHE A 272 -13.93 -0.74 8.20
C PHE A 272 -14.45 -1.92 7.38
N PHE A 273 -14.88 -3.01 8.00
CA PHE A 273 -15.41 -4.16 7.28
C PHE A 273 -16.87 -3.94 6.87
N THR A 274 -17.22 -4.40 5.67
CA THR A 274 -18.57 -4.27 5.08
C THR A 274 -19.11 -5.62 4.65
N GLU A 275 -20.34 -5.93 5.02
CA GLU A 275 -21.04 -7.14 4.56
C GLU A 275 -21.60 -6.93 3.15
N VAL A 276 -21.27 -7.86 2.24
CA VAL A 276 -21.69 -7.82 0.84
C VAL A 276 -22.45 -9.09 0.49
N GLU A 277 -23.69 -8.93 0.06
CA GLU A 277 -24.54 -10.03 -0.40
C GLU A 277 -24.17 -10.47 -1.82
N HIS A 278 -24.13 -11.79 -2.01
CA HIS A 278 -23.94 -12.47 -3.29
C HIS A 278 -25.16 -13.39 -3.56
N PRO A 279 -26.24 -12.85 -4.16
CA PRO A 279 -27.47 -13.61 -4.40
C PRO A 279 -27.26 -14.88 -5.25
N GLU A 280 -26.32 -14.83 -6.20
CA GLU A 280 -25.96 -15.97 -7.04
C GLU A 280 -25.28 -17.12 -6.28
N LEU A 281 -24.79 -16.85 -5.07
CA LEU A 281 -24.19 -17.83 -4.17
C LEU A 281 -25.06 -18.13 -2.94
N ASP A 282 -26.18 -17.42 -2.74
CA ASP A 282 -26.99 -17.44 -1.52
C ASP A 282 -26.17 -17.22 -0.24
N ARG A 283 -25.22 -16.25 -0.30
CA ARG A 283 -24.25 -16.00 0.76
C ARG A 283 -23.92 -14.52 0.91
N THR A 284 -23.48 -14.16 2.11
CA THR A 284 -22.88 -12.86 2.43
C THR A 284 -21.42 -13.05 2.78
N PHE A 285 -20.57 -12.11 2.36
CA PHE A 285 -19.14 -12.12 2.66
C PHE A 285 -18.72 -10.76 3.23
N THR A 286 -17.79 -10.81 4.18
CA THR A 286 -17.15 -9.63 4.75
C THR A 286 -16.03 -9.13 3.84
N TYR A 287 -16.15 -7.89 3.38
CA TYR A 287 -15.17 -7.22 2.52
C TYR A 287 -14.39 -6.17 3.33
N PRO A 288 -13.10 -5.91 3.01
CA PRO A 288 -12.42 -4.74 3.50
C PRO A 288 -13.04 -3.49 2.87
N GLY A 289 -13.37 -2.50 3.70
CA GLY A 289 -14.00 -1.26 3.25
C GLY A 289 -12.99 -0.14 3.03
N PRO A 290 -13.43 1.12 3.15
CA PRO A 290 -12.66 2.27 2.70
C PRO A 290 -11.50 2.61 3.63
N ALA A 291 -10.36 3.01 3.04
CA ALA A 291 -9.21 3.52 3.78
C ALA A 291 -9.40 4.98 4.29
N ALA A 292 -10.55 5.61 4.03
CA ALA A 292 -10.85 6.97 4.45
C ALA A 292 -12.36 7.17 4.71
N ILE A 293 -12.67 8.02 5.68
CA ILE A 293 -14.04 8.44 6.01
C ILE A 293 -14.23 9.87 5.51
N TYR A 294 -15.14 10.05 4.55
CA TYR A 294 -15.42 11.35 3.95
C TYR A 294 -16.72 11.92 4.52
N ASN A 295 -16.71 13.19 4.92
CA ASN A 295 -17.91 13.87 5.43
C ASN A 295 -18.82 14.42 4.32
N GLY A 296 -18.26 14.80 3.16
CA GLY A 296 -19.00 15.41 2.06
C GLY A 296 -19.29 14.48 0.87
N SER A 297 -18.51 13.43 0.71
CA SER A 297 -18.63 12.48 -0.40
C SER A 297 -18.26 11.05 0.04
N PRO A 298 -18.99 10.47 1.01
CA PRO A 298 -18.70 9.12 1.48
C PRO A 298 -18.87 8.14 0.32
N TRP A 299 -17.81 7.40 0.00
CA TRP A 299 -17.94 6.21 -0.83
C TRP A 299 -18.17 5.00 0.08
N ALA A 300 -18.96 4.04 -0.39
CA ALA A 300 -19.22 2.79 0.29
C ALA A 300 -19.38 1.68 -0.75
N ILE A 301 -19.08 0.44 -0.36
CA ILE A 301 -19.37 -0.74 -1.17
C ILE A 301 -20.90 -0.89 -1.18
N SER A 302 -21.52 -0.66 -2.33
CA SER A 302 -22.99 -0.69 -2.48
C SER A 302 -23.55 -2.01 -2.98
N ARG A 303 -22.71 -2.84 -3.63
CA ARG A 303 -23.08 -4.15 -4.18
C ARG A 303 -21.84 -4.97 -4.52
N ARG A 304 -22.02 -6.27 -4.74
CA ARG A 304 -20.98 -7.18 -5.25
C ARG A 304 -20.44 -6.76 -6.62
N ALA A 305 -19.30 -7.34 -6.98
CA ALA A 305 -18.76 -7.23 -8.34
C ALA A 305 -19.80 -7.70 -9.39
N PRO A 306 -19.85 -7.05 -10.57
CA PRO A 306 -20.81 -7.39 -11.61
C PRO A 306 -20.54 -8.76 -12.23
N LEU A 307 -21.60 -9.45 -12.66
CA LEU A 307 -21.50 -10.61 -13.54
C LEU A 307 -21.15 -10.16 -14.97
N ILE A 308 -20.60 -11.09 -15.76
CA ILE A 308 -20.29 -10.84 -17.17
C ILE A 308 -21.57 -10.43 -17.91
N GLY A 309 -21.55 -9.24 -18.51
CA GLY A 309 -22.67 -8.70 -19.28
C GLY A 309 -23.87 -8.18 -18.47
N GLU A 310 -23.81 -8.17 -17.13
CA GLU A 310 -24.94 -7.78 -16.25
C GLU A 310 -25.51 -6.40 -16.58
N HIS A 311 -24.65 -5.47 -17.00
CA HIS A 311 -25.01 -4.08 -17.26
C HIS A 311 -25.07 -3.73 -18.75
N ASN A 312 -25.02 -4.70 -19.68
CA ASN A 312 -24.99 -4.42 -21.13
C ASN A 312 -26.20 -3.58 -21.59
N VAL A 313 -27.41 -3.90 -21.11
CA VAL A 313 -28.62 -3.13 -21.46
C VAL A 313 -28.55 -1.71 -20.91
N GLN A 314 -28.13 -1.55 -19.66
CA GLN A 314 -28.00 -0.23 -19.03
C GLN A 314 -27.02 0.65 -19.80
N ILE A 315 -25.80 0.16 -20.03
CA ILE A 315 -24.75 0.93 -20.70
C ILE A 315 -25.09 1.18 -22.18
N PHE A 316 -25.40 0.13 -22.95
CA PHE A 316 -25.54 0.28 -24.39
C PHE A 316 -26.88 0.88 -24.80
N CYS A 317 -28.00 0.54 -24.13
CA CYS A 317 -29.30 1.07 -24.51
C CYS A 317 -29.64 2.37 -23.79
N GLU A 318 -29.44 2.44 -22.47
CA GLU A 318 -29.91 3.58 -21.67
C GLU A 318 -28.92 4.76 -21.73
N GLU A 319 -27.61 4.49 -21.70
CA GLU A 319 -26.58 5.54 -21.74
C GLU A 319 -26.13 5.88 -23.18
N LEU A 320 -25.88 4.88 -24.04
CA LEU A 320 -25.46 5.12 -25.44
C LEU A 320 -26.61 5.22 -26.44
N GLY A 321 -27.84 4.90 -26.05
CA GLY A 321 -29.02 5.06 -26.89
C GLY A 321 -29.19 4.01 -28.00
N LEU A 322 -28.49 2.86 -27.93
CA LEU A 322 -28.73 1.77 -28.88
C LEU A 322 -30.12 1.18 -28.66
N SER A 323 -30.77 0.81 -29.75
CA SER A 323 -32.00 0.03 -29.70
C SER A 323 -31.72 -1.40 -29.22
N LYS A 324 -32.73 -2.04 -28.62
CA LYS A 324 -32.64 -3.48 -28.27
C LYS A 324 -32.33 -4.36 -29.47
N GLY A 325 -32.77 -3.97 -30.67
CA GLY A 325 -32.46 -4.70 -31.91
C GLY A 325 -30.97 -4.62 -32.27
N GLU A 326 -30.36 -3.44 -32.13
CA GLU A 326 -28.92 -3.26 -32.32
C GLU A 326 -28.12 -4.06 -31.28
N LEU A 327 -28.56 -4.06 -30.02
CA LEU A 327 -27.93 -4.86 -28.96
C LEU A 327 -27.95 -6.36 -29.30
N THR A 328 -29.09 -6.89 -29.75
CA THR A 328 -29.20 -8.30 -30.16
C THR A 328 -28.27 -8.61 -31.34
N ALA A 329 -28.21 -7.72 -32.35
CA ALA A 329 -27.33 -7.91 -33.50
C ALA A 329 -25.84 -7.93 -33.09
N LEU A 330 -25.44 -7.10 -32.13
CA LEU A 330 -24.08 -7.11 -31.58
C LEU A 330 -23.75 -8.42 -30.86
N ALA A 331 -24.69 -8.94 -30.07
CA ALA A 331 -24.52 -10.21 -29.36
C ALA A 331 -24.44 -11.40 -30.34
N GLU A 332 -25.33 -11.49 -31.32
CA GLU A 332 -25.31 -12.53 -32.36
C GLU A 332 -24.05 -12.46 -33.23
N GLY A 333 -23.51 -11.26 -33.43
CA GLY A 333 -22.24 -11.02 -34.12
C GLY A 333 -20.98 -11.31 -33.29
N GLY A 334 -21.12 -11.68 -32.01
CA GLY A 334 -20.00 -11.94 -31.10
C GLY A 334 -19.18 -10.70 -30.75
N VAL A 335 -19.80 -9.51 -30.83
CA VAL A 335 -19.16 -8.24 -30.46
C VAL A 335 -19.23 -7.98 -28.94
N ILE A 336 -20.31 -8.44 -28.30
CA ILE A 336 -20.59 -8.30 -26.87
C ILE A 336 -20.99 -9.61 -26.21
#